data_AF-A0A0S8IKP7-F1
#
_entry.id   AF-A0A0S8IKP7-F1
#
_cell.length_a   1.000
_cell.length_b   1.000
_cell.length_c   1.000
_cell.angle_alpha   90.00
_cell.angle_beta   90.00
_cell.angle_gamma   90.00
#
_symmetry.space_group_name_H-M   'P 1'
#
loop_
_entity.id
_entity.type
_entity.pdbx_description
1 polymer ?
#
loop_
_entity_poly.entity_id
_entity_poly.type
_entity_poly.pdbx_seq_one_letter_code
_entity_poly.pdbx_strand_id
1 'polypeptide(L)'
;MPRTSTTLVMLAVLALPIGVPARADTTASAHSMRELFRIRLVNDRDGPISVSRDQGHSWRTLGRVLRYTTHVNRRAYTASKWVPAGRVAATAVNAIHVNAGYNLDDDRGIVFSILPRQFLSPPTDYDSFLSPDSSVYTDLSAGDTIFGGGYAPLVGSGVHLELSSGELVPLWDGYVPHRGDILVIILARPEPYPVAVVFENCEGGSVAIHYADGAEQHLGWVIRPVRGIGRFAG
;
A
#
# COMPACT_ATOMS: atom_id res chain seq x y z
N MET A 1 -86.03 -14.01 14.82
CA MET A 1 -85.46 -12.66 14.99
C MET A 1 -83.97 -12.80 15.28
N PRO A 2 -83.09 -12.13 14.54
CA PRO A 2 -81.68 -12.49 14.43
C PRO A 2 -80.80 -11.80 15.48
N ARG A 3 -79.76 -12.51 15.90
CA ARG A 3 -78.68 -12.05 16.78
C ARG A 3 -77.79 -11.07 16.00
N THR A 4 -77.66 -9.85 16.52
CA THR A 4 -76.75 -8.81 16.05
C THR A 4 -75.30 -9.19 16.37
N SER A 5 -74.48 -9.29 15.32
CA SER A 5 -73.04 -9.50 15.39
C SER A 5 -72.34 -8.15 15.56
N THR A 6 -71.56 -8.01 16.63
CA THR A 6 -70.76 -6.82 16.93
C THR A 6 -69.43 -6.92 16.19
N THR A 7 -69.28 -6.17 15.10
CA THR A 7 -68.01 -6.08 14.36
C THR A 7 -67.05 -5.14 15.09
N LEU A 8 -65.96 -5.71 15.60
CA LEU A 8 -64.82 -5.01 16.20
C LEU A 8 -63.98 -4.38 15.07
N VAL A 9 -63.95 -3.05 14.97
CA VAL A 9 -63.04 -2.34 14.05
C VAL A 9 -61.69 -2.18 14.74
N MET A 10 -60.71 -2.97 14.31
CA MET A 10 -59.31 -2.86 14.75
C MET A 10 -58.61 -1.82 13.88
N LEU A 11 -58.28 -0.67 14.47
CA LEU A 11 -57.54 0.41 13.82
C LEU A 11 -56.06 0.02 13.73
N ALA A 12 -55.59 -0.37 12.55
CA ALA A 12 -54.17 -0.60 12.31
C ALA A 12 -53.46 0.76 12.09
N VAL A 13 -52.65 1.18 13.07
CA VAL A 13 -51.73 2.31 12.91
C VAL A 13 -50.55 1.83 12.06
N LEU A 14 -50.54 2.22 10.78
CA LEU A 14 -49.34 2.09 9.93
C LEU A 14 -48.29 3.09 10.43
N ALA A 15 -47.28 2.59 11.14
CA ALA A 15 -46.05 3.33 11.34
C ALA A 15 -45.28 3.36 10.01
N LEU A 16 -45.31 4.51 9.33
CA LEU A 16 -44.41 4.78 8.21
C LEU A 16 -42.98 4.86 8.76
N PRO A 17 -42.01 4.09 8.22
CA PRO A 17 -40.62 4.35 8.54
C PRO A 17 -40.26 5.70 7.94
N ILE A 18 -39.94 6.67 8.80
CA ILE A 18 -39.27 7.91 8.41
C ILE A 18 -37.91 7.48 7.86
N GLY A 19 -37.82 7.33 6.54
CA GLY A 19 -36.58 7.10 5.85
C GLY A 19 -35.66 8.28 6.13
N VAL A 20 -34.66 8.07 6.98
CA VAL A 20 -33.49 8.94 7.01
C VAL A 20 -32.90 8.85 5.59
N PRO A 21 -32.87 9.94 4.81
CA PRO A 21 -32.22 9.88 3.51
C PRO A 21 -30.76 9.53 3.76
N ALA A 22 -30.34 8.38 3.25
CA ALA A 22 -28.93 8.02 3.16
C ALA A 22 -28.23 9.20 2.48
N ARG A 23 -27.35 9.87 3.24
CA ARG A 23 -26.48 10.91 2.71
C ARG A 23 -25.72 10.25 1.58
N ALA A 24 -26.02 10.65 0.35
CA ALA A 24 -25.33 10.15 -0.83
C ALA A 24 -23.84 10.30 -0.59
N ASP A 25 -23.14 9.17 -0.48
CA ASP A 25 -21.69 9.14 -0.47
C ASP A 25 -21.24 9.91 -1.69
N THR A 26 -20.54 11.01 -1.41
CA THR A 26 -19.98 11.88 -2.44
C THR A 26 -19.12 11.01 -3.32
N THR A 27 -19.53 10.87 -4.59
CA THR A 27 -18.78 10.17 -5.63
C THR A 27 -17.36 10.70 -5.61
N ALA A 28 -16.43 9.93 -5.04
CA ALA A 28 -15.01 10.18 -5.20
C ALA A 28 -14.75 10.10 -6.70
N SER A 29 -14.53 11.25 -7.34
CA SER A 29 -14.05 11.30 -8.71
C SER A 29 -12.82 10.39 -8.79
N ALA A 30 -12.88 9.36 -9.62
CA ALA A 30 -11.76 8.47 -9.84
C ALA A 30 -10.67 9.29 -10.53
N HIS A 31 -9.74 9.81 -9.75
CA HIS A 31 -8.56 10.51 -10.25
C HIS A 31 -7.86 9.60 -11.27
N SER A 32 -7.54 10.14 -12.45
CA SER A 32 -6.77 9.39 -13.44
C SER A 32 -5.37 9.12 -12.85
N MET A 33 -4.83 7.95 -13.12
CA MET A 33 -3.49 7.57 -12.66
C MET A 33 -2.52 7.69 -13.81
N ARG A 34 -1.46 8.47 -13.64
CA ARG A 34 -0.35 8.57 -14.59
C ARG A 34 0.82 7.74 -14.11
N GLU A 35 1.22 6.76 -14.92
CA GLU A 35 2.46 6.01 -14.70
C GLU A 35 3.68 6.92 -14.86
N LEU A 36 4.62 6.80 -13.92
CA LEU A 36 5.90 7.51 -13.95
C LEU A 36 7.02 6.61 -14.44
N PHE A 37 7.06 5.39 -13.92
CA PHE A 37 7.97 4.33 -14.31
C PHE A 37 7.53 3.01 -13.66
N ARG A 38 8.14 1.91 -14.10
CA ARG A 38 7.99 0.59 -13.47
C ARG A 38 9.34 -0.06 -13.22
N ILE A 39 9.45 -0.75 -12.11
CA ILE A 39 10.63 -1.53 -11.70
C ILE A 39 10.30 -3.00 -11.96
N ARG A 40 11.20 -3.72 -12.62
CA ARG A 40 11.10 -5.17 -12.86
C ARG A 40 12.24 -5.87 -12.14
N LEU A 41 11.91 -6.81 -11.26
CA LEU A 41 12.85 -7.59 -10.47
C LEU A 41 12.62 -9.07 -10.74
N VAL A 42 13.67 -9.79 -11.13
CA VAL A 42 13.63 -11.26 -11.23
C VAL A 42 14.10 -11.86 -9.91
N ASN A 43 13.22 -12.54 -9.19
CA ASN A 43 13.46 -13.17 -7.90
C ASN A 43 14.27 -14.47 -8.03
N ASP A 44 15.47 -14.36 -8.58
CA ASP A 44 16.45 -15.45 -8.67
C ASP A 44 17.86 -14.90 -8.48
N ARG A 45 18.81 -15.74 -8.12
CA ARG A 45 20.22 -15.35 -8.04
C ARG A 45 20.68 -14.82 -9.40
N ASP A 46 21.37 -13.67 -9.38
CA ASP A 46 21.83 -12.93 -10.55
C ASP A 46 20.71 -12.39 -11.46
N GLY A 47 19.45 -12.54 -11.03
CA GLY A 47 18.26 -12.03 -11.69
C GLY A 47 18.30 -10.51 -11.84
N PRO A 48 18.03 -9.95 -13.03
CA PRO A 48 18.18 -8.53 -13.25
C PRO A 48 17.11 -7.72 -12.50
N ILE A 49 17.51 -6.53 -12.08
CA ILE A 49 16.65 -5.47 -11.60
C ILE A 49 16.74 -4.35 -12.62
N SER A 50 15.62 -4.01 -13.24
CA SER A 50 15.55 -3.06 -14.35
C SER A 50 14.45 -2.04 -14.14
N VAL A 51 14.57 -0.91 -14.83
CA VAL A 51 13.54 0.14 -14.83
C VAL A 51 13.13 0.50 -16.24
N SER A 52 11.85 0.80 -16.40
CA SER A 52 11.24 1.30 -17.63
C SER A 52 10.53 2.62 -17.33
N ARG A 53 10.71 3.62 -18.20
CA ARG A 53 9.96 4.91 -18.16
C ARG A 53 8.89 5.01 -19.25
N ASP A 54 8.75 3.97 -20.08
CA ASP A 54 7.89 3.90 -21.25
C ASP A 54 7.00 2.65 -21.19
N GLN A 55 6.41 2.39 -20.03
CA GLN A 55 5.39 1.33 -19.85
C GLN A 55 5.86 -0.09 -20.24
N GLY A 56 7.17 -0.34 -20.21
CA GLY A 56 7.78 -1.64 -20.47
C GLY A 56 8.27 -1.82 -21.89
N HIS A 57 8.22 -0.79 -22.74
CA HIS A 57 8.75 -0.83 -24.10
C HIS A 57 10.28 -0.92 -24.11
N SER A 58 10.97 -0.24 -23.19
CA SER A 58 12.43 -0.34 -23.04
C SER A 58 12.84 -0.47 -21.57
N TRP A 59 13.91 -1.22 -21.35
CA TRP A 59 14.40 -1.54 -20.00
C TRP A 59 15.86 -1.16 -19.85
N ARG A 60 16.17 -0.44 -18.77
CA ARG A 60 17.54 -0.19 -18.33
C ARG A 60 17.83 -1.00 -17.07
N THR A 61 18.82 -1.87 -17.12
CA THR A 61 19.28 -2.60 -15.94
C THR A 61 19.93 -1.66 -14.93
N LEU A 62 19.50 -1.76 -13.67
CA LEU A 62 20.02 -1.02 -12.54
C LEU A 62 20.99 -1.88 -11.71
N GLY A 63 20.72 -3.18 -11.61
CA GLY A 63 21.48 -4.12 -10.79
C GLY A 63 20.95 -5.54 -10.89
N ARG A 64 21.24 -6.35 -9.88
CA ARG A 64 20.93 -7.78 -9.81
C ARG A 64 20.56 -8.21 -8.40
N VAL A 65 19.84 -9.32 -8.32
CA VAL A 65 19.55 -10.02 -7.06
C VAL A 65 20.74 -10.87 -6.63
N LEU A 66 21.23 -10.64 -5.41
CA LEU A 66 22.25 -11.45 -4.75
C LEU A 66 21.65 -12.69 -4.07
N ARG A 67 20.47 -12.53 -3.45
CA ARG A 67 19.74 -13.61 -2.77
C ARG A 67 18.24 -13.43 -3.00
N TYR A 68 17.59 -14.42 -3.57
CA TYR A 68 16.13 -14.45 -3.72
C TYR A 68 15.46 -14.83 -2.39
N THR A 69 14.15 -14.64 -2.29
CA THR A 69 13.35 -15.15 -1.17
C THR A 69 12.28 -16.12 -1.67
N THR A 70 11.93 -17.09 -0.83
CA THR A 70 10.73 -17.93 -0.98
C THR A 70 9.82 -17.88 0.24
N HIS A 71 10.02 -16.87 1.10
CA HIS A 71 9.31 -16.72 2.35
C HIS A 71 8.72 -15.32 2.50
N VAL A 72 7.75 -15.24 3.40
CA VAL A 72 7.16 -14.01 3.90
C VAL A 72 7.31 -13.95 5.42
N ASN A 73 7.40 -12.75 5.98
CA ASN A 73 7.30 -12.52 7.41
C ASN A 73 5.83 -12.27 7.76
N ARG A 74 5.26 -13.13 8.60
CA ARG A 74 3.84 -13.05 8.99
C ARG A 74 3.55 -12.04 10.10
N ARG A 75 4.58 -11.46 10.72
CA ARG A 75 4.49 -10.53 11.84
C ARG A 75 5.34 -9.29 11.55
N ALA A 76 4.94 -8.56 10.52
CA ALA A 76 5.60 -7.33 10.11
C ALA A 76 5.47 -6.20 11.16
N TYR A 77 6.04 -5.03 10.88
CA TYR A 77 5.89 -3.83 11.73
C TYR A 77 4.42 -3.36 11.78
N THR A 78 4.03 -2.70 12.88
CA THR A 78 2.62 -2.35 13.17
C THR A 78 1.88 -1.62 12.06
N ALA A 79 2.54 -0.68 11.37
CA ALA A 79 1.90 0.11 10.31
C ALA A 79 1.59 -0.69 9.03
N SER A 80 2.23 -1.85 8.82
CA SER A 80 2.05 -2.67 7.61
C SER A 80 0.59 -3.07 7.34
N LYS A 81 -0.22 -3.22 8.39
CA LYS A 81 -1.62 -3.65 8.28
C LYS A 81 -2.54 -2.68 7.55
N TRP A 82 -2.13 -1.42 7.40
CA TRP A 82 -2.94 -0.39 6.75
C TRP A 82 -2.83 -0.38 5.23
N VAL A 83 -1.90 -1.16 4.67
CA VAL A 83 -1.68 -1.20 3.22
C VAL A 83 -2.33 -2.47 2.66
N PRO A 84 -3.14 -2.39 1.59
CA PRO A 84 -3.69 -3.58 0.95
C PRO A 84 -2.62 -4.56 0.45
N ALA A 85 -2.96 -5.85 0.34
CA ALA A 85 -2.09 -6.83 -0.28
C ALA A 85 -1.76 -6.45 -1.74
N GLY A 86 -0.59 -6.89 -2.21
CA GLY A 86 -0.07 -6.61 -3.55
C GLY A 86 0.39 -5.17 -3.75
N ARG A 87 0.74 -4.46 -2.68
CA ARG A 87 1.23 -3.08 -2.74
C ARG A 87 2.50 -2.89 -1.94
N VAL A 88 3.27 -1.87 -2.31
CA VAL A 88 4.41 -1.40 -1.52
C VAL A 88 3.90 -0.82 -0.19
N ALA A 89 4.27 -1.47 0.92
CA ALA A 89 3.87 -1.09 2.28
C ALA A 89 4.72 0.05 2.84
N ALA A 90 6.02 0.04 2.53
CA ALA A 90 6.95 1.09 2.91
C ALA A 90 8.14 1.12 1.94
N THR A 91 8.74 2.30 1.83
CA THR A 91 9.88 2.61 0.97
C THR A 91 10.84 3.48 1.78
N ALA A 92 12.10 3.09 1.84
CA ALA A 92 13.13 3.77 2.61
C ALA A 92 14.51 3.54 1.98
N VAL A 93 15.53 4.20 2.53
CA VAL A 93 16.92 4.08 2.02
C VAL A 93 17.53 2.70 2.27
N ASN A 94 16.97 1.95 3.21
CA ASN A 94 17.41 0.62 3.64
C ASN A 94 16.50 -0.52 3.14
N ALA A 95 15.27 -0.26 2.73
CA ALA A 95 14.33 -1.32 2.37
C ALA A 95 13.14 -0.84 1.53
N ILE A 96 12.61 -1.75 0.71
CA ILE A 96 11.27 -1.67 0.16
C ILE A 96 10.49 -2.87 0.71
N HIS A 97 9.37 -2.63 1.37
CA HIS A 97 8.51 -3.67 1.91
C HIS A 97 7.28 -3.84 1.03
N VAL A 98 6.96 -5.06 0.62
CA VAL A 98 5.75 -5.39 -0.15
C VAL A 98 4.78 -6.11 0.78
N ASN A 99 3.54 -5.61 0.88
CA ASN A 99 2.50 -6.31 1.61
C ASN A 99 1.96 -7.45 0.77
N ALA A 100 2.04 -8.66 1.30
CA ALA A 100 1.54 -9.89 0.72
C ALA A 100 0.23 -10.36 1.37
N GLY A 101 -0.21 -9.73 2.46
CA GLY A 101 -1.49 -10.05 3.09
C GLY A 101 -1.64 -9.50 4.49
N TYR A 102 -2.63 -10.03 5.22
CA TYR A 102 -2.90 -9.64 6.60
C TYR A 102 -2.96 -10.87 7.52
N ASN A 103 -2.26 -10.78 8.64
CA ASN A 103 -2.29 -11.78 9.69
C ASN A 103 -3.27 -11.33 10.79
N LEU A 104 -4.43 -12.00 10.82
CA LEU A 104 -5.50 -11.74 11.79
C LEU A 104 -5.06 -11.98 13.23
N ASP A 105 -4.25 -13.01 13.47
CA ASP A 105 -3.89 -13.45 14.82
C ASP A 105 -2.95 -12.45 15.52
N ASP A 106 -2.02 -11.85 14.76
CA ASP A 106 -1.05 -10.89 15.29
C ASP A 106 -1.47 -9.42 15.08
N ASP A 107 -2.56 -9.14 14.35
CA ASP A 107 -2.96 -7.80 13.92
C ASP A 107 -1.78 -7.07 13.23
N ARG A 108 -1.18 -7.76 12.24
CA ARG A 108 -0.01 -7.29 11.46
C ARG A 108 -0.16 -7.61 9.97
N GLY A 109 0.52 -6.84 9.12
CA GLY A 109 0.72 -7.22 7.72
C GLY A 109 1.64 -8.43 7.58
N ILE A 110 1.50 -9.13 6.46
CA ILE A 110 2.39 -10.19 6.02
C ILE A 110 3.26 -9.61 4.91
N VAL A 111 4.58 -9.52 5.10
CA VAL A 111 5.45 -8.81 4.15
C VAL A 111 6.62 -9.66 3.67
N PHE A 112 7.11 -9.37 2.48
CA PHE A 112 8.49 -9.65 2.08
C PHE A 112 9.17 -8.34 1.71
N SER A 113 10.51 -8.34 1.73
CA SER A 113 11.27 -7.10 1.51
C SER A 113 12.24 -7.23 0.35
N ILE A 114 12.60 -6.09 -0.24
CA ILE A 114 13.73 -5.94 -1.14
C ILE A 114 14.73 -5.06 -0.41
N LEU A 115 15.97 -5.54 -0.28
CA LEU A 115 17.02 -4.92 0.53
C LEU A 115 18.27 -4.65 -0.31
N PRO A 116 19.01 -3.57 -0.01
CA PRO A 116 20.29 -3.29 -0.62
C PRO A 116 21.39 -4.20 -0.06
N ARG A 117 22.55 -4.20 -0.72
CA ARG A 117 23.68 -5.10 -0.41
C ARG A 117 24.12 -5.03 1.05
N GLN A 118 24.12 -3.83 1.63
CA GLN A 118 24.61 -3.56 2.98
C GLN A 118 23.88 -4.41 4.04
N PHE A 119 22.63 -4.82 3.79
CA PHE A 119 21.81 -5.56 4.75
C PHE A 119 22.04 -7.07 4.72
N LEU A 120 22.91 -7.58 3.83
CA LEU A 120 23.41 -8.95 3.95
C LEU A 120 24.18 -9.16 5.26
N SER A 121 24.78 -8.09 5.78
CA SER A 121 25.45 -8.05 7.08
C SER A 121 25.08 -6.70 7.72
N PRO A 122 23.89 -6.59 8.32
CA PRO A 122 23.42 -5.33 8.87
C PRO A 122 24.35 -4.84 9.98
N PRO A 123 24.43 -3.51 10.22
CA PRO A 123 25.13 -2.95 11.38
C PRO A 123 24.67 -3.60 12.70
N THR A 124 25.58 -3.73 13.66
CA THR A 124 25.29 -4.39 14.95
C THR A 124 24.22 -3.64 15.76
N ASP A 125 24.08 -2.34 15.53
CA ASP A 125 23.12 -1.42 16.15
C ASP A 125 21.91 -1.13 15.26
N TYR A 126 21.64 -1.96 14.24
CA TYR A 126 20.48 -1.79 13.37
C TYR A 126 19.16 -2.04 14.11
N ASP A 127 18.34 -0.99 14.24
CA ASP A 127 17.09 -0.99 15.02
C ASP A 127 15.83 -0.79 14.16
N SER A 128 15.93 -0.99 12.85
CA SER A 128 14.78 -0.94 11.94
C SER A 128 14.29 -2.36 11.60
N PHE A 129 13.11 -2.46 10.99
CA PHE A 129 12.54 -3.76 10.64
C PHE A 129 13.44 -4.52 9.63
N LEU A 130 13.83 -5.74 9.98
CA LEU A 130 14.58 -6.64 9.11
C LEU A 130 14.07 -8.06 9.27
N SER A 131 13.89 -8.75 8.15
CA SER A 131 13.50 -10.15 8.13
C SER A 131 14.35 -10.91 7.11
N PRO A 132 15.51 -11.45 7.53
CA PRO A 132 16.53 -11.94 6.59
C PRO A 132 16.08 -13.06 5.66
N ASP A 133 15.22 -13.95 6.14
CA ASP A 133 14.77 -15.12 5.37
C ASP A 133 13.61 -14.80 4.40
N SER A 134 12.93 -13.67 4.61
CA SER A 134 11.81 -13.20 3.80
C SER A 134 12.18 -11.97 2.96
N SER A 135 13.44 -11.85 2.56
CA SER A 135 13.94 -10.67 1.84
C SER A 135 14.75 -11.06 0.60
N VAL A 136 14.48 -10.36 -0.50
CA VAL A 136 15.35 -10.31 -1.67
C VAL A 136 16.50 -9.35 -1.36
N TYR A 137 17.72 -9.81 -1.51
CA TYR A 137 18.91 -8.96 -1.39
C TYR A 137 19.41 -8.61 -2.78
N THR A 138 19.75 -7.35 -2.96
CA THR A 138 20.19 -6.80 -4.24
C THR A 138 21.64 -6.35 -4.15
N ASP A 139 22.27 -6.21 -5.31
CA ASP A 139 23.63 -5.67 -5.41
C ASP A 139 23.68 -4.14 -5.39
N LEU A 140 22.50 -3.50 -5.28
CA LEU A 140 22.29 -2.07 -5.21
C LEU A 140 22.67 -1.52 -3.84
N SER A 141 23.08 -0.25 -3.80
CA SER A 141 23.43 0.46 -2.58
C SER A 141 22.20 1.07 -1.90
N ALA A 142 22.21 1.07 -0.57
CA ALA A 142 21.30 1.87 0.24
C ALA A 142 21.39 3.36 -0.15
N GLY A 143 20.26 4.06 -0.16
CA GLY A 143 20.19 5.49 -0.51
C GLY A 143 20.27 5.80 -2.01
N ASP A 144 20.44 4.79 -2.87
CA ASP A 144 20.65 4.97 -4.32
C ASP A 144 19.62 4.18 -5.14
N THR A 145 19.47 4.48 -6.42
CA THR A 145 18.58 3.81 -7.38
C THR A 145 17.12 3.67 -6.87
N ILE A 146 16.67 2.45 -6.60
CA ILE A 146 15.34 2.13 -6.06
C ILE A 146 15.23 2.37 -4.54
N PHE A 147 16.34 2.66 -3.86
CA PHE A 147 16.41 2.96 -2.42
C PHE A 147 16.64 4.46 -2.16
N GLY A 148 16.12 5.34 -3.01
CA GLY A 148 16.16 6.80 -2.80
C GLY A 148 16.87 7.60 -3.88
N GLY A 149 17.61 6.95 -4.79
CA GLY A 149 18.32 7.60 -5.91
C GLY A 149 17.44 7.90 -7.13
N GLY A 150 16.17 8.27 -6.92
CA GLY A 150 15.26 8.71 -7.99
C GLY A 150 14.40 7.62 -8.66
N TYR A 151 14.52 6.37 -8.23
CA TYR A 151 13.65 5.26 -8.65
C TYR A 151 12.94 4.55 -7.50
N ALA A 152 12.87 5.18 -6.32
CA ALA A 152 12.14 4.59 -5.20
C ALA A 152 10.64 4.53 -5.47
N PRO A 153 9.97 3.38 -5.24
CA PRO A 153 8.53 3.28 -5.36
C PRO A 153 7.81 4.13 -4.30
N LEU A 154 6.60 4.58 -4.61
CA LEU A 154 5.72 5.23 -3.64
C LEU A 154 5.03 4.17 -2.77
N VAL A 155 4.74 4.50 -1.51
CA VAL A 155 3.83 3.70 -0.69
C VAL A 155 2.49 3.59 -1.41
N GLY A 156 1.94 2.37 -1.46
CA GLY A 156 0.72 2.05 -2.20
C GLY A 156 0.92 1.72 -3.68
N SER A 157 2.15 1.83 -4.22
CA SER A 157 2.45 1.38 -5.60
C SER A 157 2.05 -0.08 -5.78
N GLY A 158 1.41 -0.39 -6.91
CA GLY A 158 0.92 -1.73 -7.22
C GLY A 158 2.07 -2.66 -7.61
N VAL A 159 2.07 -3.87 -7.06
CA VAL A 159 3.04 -4.93 -7.37
C VAL A 159 2.33 -6.04 -8.11
N HIS A 160 2.92 -6.47 -9.22
CA HIS A 160 2.36 -7.46 -10.14
C HIS A 160 3.36 -8.60 -10.33
N LEU A 161 2.84 -9.79 -10.58
CA LEU A 161 3.60 -10.90 -11.12
C LEU A 161 3.51 -10.87 -12.64
N GLU A 162 4.65 -10.91 -13.32
CA GLU A 162 4.72 -11.11 -14.76
C GLU A 162 4.72 -12.62 -15.04
N LEU A 163 3.68 -13.08 -15.73
CA LEU A 163 3.54 -14.47 -16.16
C LEU A 163 4.48 -14.76 -17.35
N SER A 164 4.69 -16.04 -17.65
CA SER A 164 5.48 -16.45 -18.82
C SER A 164 4.91 -15.97 -20.16
N SER A 165 3.61 -15.64 -20.21
CA SER A 165 2.95 -14.98 -21.34
C SER A 165 3.34 -13.51 -21.52
N GLY A 166 4.00 -12.90 -20.54
CA GLY A 166 4.26 -11.46 -20.44
C GLY A 166 3.10 -10.66 -19.82
N GLU A 167 2.00 -11.31 -19.45
CA GLU A 167 0.87 -10.68 -18.77
C GLU A 167 1.25 -10.26 -17.34
N LEU A 168 0.80 -9.08 -16.92
CA LEU A 168 0.95 -8.60 -15.55
C LEU A 168 -0.31 -8.87 -14.74
N VAL A 169 -0.21 -9.73 -13.73
CA VAL A 169 -1.30 -10.03 -12.80
C VAL A 169 -1.03 -9.36 -11.46
N PRO A 170 -1.98 -8.63 -10.86
CA PRO A 170 -1.79 -8.07 -9.52
C PRO A 170 -1.41 -9.16 -8.52
N LEU A 171 -0.45 -8.88 -7.64
CA LEU A 171 -0.19 -9.78 -6.53
C LEU A 171 -1.44 -9.91 -5.65
N TRP A 172 -1.83 -11.15 -5.36
CA TRP A 172 -3.02 -11.47 -4.59
C TRP A 172 -2.71 -11.56 -3.09
N ASP A 173 -3.77 -11.55 -2.28
CA ASP A 173 -3.67 -11.77 -0.83
C ASP A 173 -3.22 -13.20 -0.52
N GLY A 174 -2.20 -13.33 0.33
CA GLY A 174 -1.55 -14.60 0.65
C GLY A 174 -0.44 -15.00 -0.32
N TYR A 175 0.00 -14.12 -1.23
CA TYR A 175 1.13 -14.40 -2.11
C TYR A 175 2.40 -14.74 -1.30
N VAL A 176 3.11 -15.78 -1.74
CA VAL A 176 4.44 -16.14 -1.23
C VAL A 176 5.39 -16.14 -2.41
N PRO A 177 6.54 -15.42 -2.34
CA PRO A 177 7.50 -15.41 -3.43
C PRO A 177 7.96 -16.83 -3.81
N HIS A 178 8.11 -17.08 -5.10
CA HIS A 178 8.78 -18.26 -5.61
C HIS A 178 10.06 -17.86 -6.34
N ARG A 179 11.03 -18.78 -6.33
CA ARG A 179 12.25 -18.61 -7.11
C ARG A 179 11.90 -18.50 -8.60
N GLY A 180 12.44 -17.48 -9.26
CA GLY A 180 12.20 -17.21 -10.67
C GLY A 180 11.02 -16.30 -10.95
N ASP A 181 10.22 -15.94 -9.93
CA ASP A 181 9.14 -14.97 -10.08
C ASP A 181 9.66 -13.65 -10.62
N ILE A 182 8.89 -13.02 -11.50
CA ILE A 182 9.20 -11.72 -12.08
C ILE A 182 8.23 -10.71 -11.49
N LEU A 183 8.72 -9.89 -10.58
CA LEU A 183 7.92 -8.88 -9.89
C LEU A 183 8.04 -7.54 -10.60
N VAL A 184 6.89 -6.93 -10.90
CA VAL A 184 6.79 -5.61 -11.54
C VAL A 184 6.08 -4.64 -10.61
N ILE A 185 6.81 -3.65 -10.11
CA ILE A 185 6.28 -2.55 -9.31
C ILE A 185 5.96 -1.40 -10.25
N ILE A 186 4.68 -1.04 -10.38
CA ILE A 186 4.23 0.07 -11.20
C ILE A 186 4.03 1.29 -10.30
N LEU A 187 4.84 2.34 -10.52
CA LEU A 187 4.60 3.62 -9.91
C LEU A 187 3.68 4.45 -10.79
N ALA A 188 2.56 4.82 -10.23
CA ALA A 188 1.69 5.82 -10.79
C ALA A 188 1.32 6.85 -9.72
N ARG A 189 0.97 8.05 -10.17
CA ARG A 189 0.48 9.12 -9.32
C ARG A 189 -0.89 9.58 -9.80
N PRO A 190 -1.80 10.01 -8.90
CA PRO A 190 -3.06 10.62 -9.31
C PRO A 190 -2.81 11.94 -10.06
N GLU A 191 -3.71 12.24 -10.99
CA GLU A 191 -3.85 13.56 -11.61
C GLU A 191 -5.27 14.11 -11.32
N PRO A 192 -5.39 15.31 -10.73
CA PRO A 192 -4.30 16.16 -10.20
C PRO A 192 -3.55 15.53 -9.02
N TYR A 193 -2.25 15.84 -8.92
CA TYR A 193 -1.43 15.39 -7.79
C TYR A 193 -1.53 16.40 -6.64
N PRO A 194 -1.76 15.95 -5.39
CA PRO A 194 -1.84 16.85 -4.25
C PRO A 194 -0.50 17.51 -3.96
N VAL A 195 -0.54 18.77 -3.53
CA VAL A 195 0.65 19.55 -3.16
C VAL A 195 0.86 19.62 -1.65
N ALA A 196 -0.20 19.43 -0.86
CA ALA A 196 -0.13 19.39 0.59
C ALA A 196 -1.25 18.52 1.18
N VAL A 197 -0.96 17.91 2.32
CA VAL A 197 -1.97 17.43 3.28
C VAL A 197 -1.75 18.22 4.56
N VAL A 198 -2.76 18.97 4.99
CA VAL A 198 -2.71 19.86 6.16
C VAL A 198 -3.46 19.19 7.30
N PHE A 199 -2.83 19.16 8.47
CA PHE A 199 -3.38 18.64 9.71
C PHE A 199 -3.40 19.76 10.76
N GLU A 200 -4.58 20.08 11.27
CA GLU A 200 -4.68 20.91 12.48
C GLU A 200 -4.41 20.01 13.70
N ASN A 201 -3.23 20.13 14.31
CA ASN A 201 -2.78 19.24 15.38
C ASN A 201 -3.46 19.53 16.74
N CYS A 202 -4.78 19.42 16.77
CA CYS A 202 -5.63 19.47 17.95
C CYS A 202 -6.72 18.39 17.85
N GLU A 203 -7.30 18.00 18.98
CA GLU A 203 -8.44 17.06 18.95
C GLU A 203 -9.63 17.71 18.23
N GLY A 204 -10.16 17.03 17.23
CA GLY A 204 -11.19 17.55 16.34
C GLY A 204 -10.69 18.53 15.27
N GLY A 205 -9.38 18.73 15.13
CA GLY A 205 -8.80 19.57 14.07
C GLY A 205 -9.04 18.99 12.67
N SER A 206 -9.16 19.85 11.67
CA SER A 206 -9.39 19.45 10.28
C SER A 206 -8.17 18.77 9.64
N VAL A 207 -8.44 17.79 8.79
CA VAL A 207 -7.47 17.20 7.85
C VAL A 207 -7.94 17.46 6.44
N ALA A 208 -7.15 18.19 5.66
CA ALA A 208 -7.49 18.58 4.29
C ALA A 208 -6.35 18.28 3.32
N ILE A 209 -6.69 17.99 2.07
CA ILE A 209 -5.74 17.87 0.96
C ILE A 209 -5.90 19.06 0.02
N HIS A 210 -4.78 19.62 -0.41
CA HIS A 210 -4.72 20.77 -1.31
C HIS A 210 -4.08 20.37 -2.63
N TYR A 211 -4.59 20.96 -3.71
CA TYR A 211 -4.10 20.78 -5.07
C TYR A 211 -3.50 22.07 -5.62
N ALA A 212 -2.70 21.95 -6.68
CA ALA A 212 -1.96 23.08 -7.26
C ALA A 212 -2.85 24.17 -7.87
N ASP A 213 -4.08 23.83 -8.24
CA ASP A 213 -5.11 24.75 -8.75
C ASP A 213 -5.85 25.50 -7.64
N GLY A 214 -5.49 25.26 -6.38
CA GLY A 214 -6.14 25.84 -5.21
C GLY A 214 -7.37 25.05 -4.73
N ALA A 215 -7.73 23.95 -5.38
CA ALA A 215 -8.79 23.09 -4.88
C ALA A 215 -8.40 22.48 -3.53
N GLU A 216 -9.39 22.34 -2.66
CA GLU A 216 -9.27 21.75 -1.33
C GLU A 216 -10.32 20.66 -1.17
N GLN A 217 -9.92 19.55 -0.57
CA GLN A 217 -10.84 18.48 -0.19
C GLN A 217 -10.61 18.11 1.28
N HIS A 218 -11.68 18.17 2.07
CA HIS A 218 -11.65 17.70 3.45
C HIS A 218 -11.60 16.17 3.48
N LEU A 219 -10.62 15.62 4.21
CA LEU A 219 -10.39 14.18 4.35
C LEU A 219 -10.92 13.61 5.67
N GLY A 220 -11.02 14.45 6.71
CA GLY A 220 -11.53 14.03 8.01
C GLY A 220 -11.01 14.88 9.15
N TRP A 221 -10.97 14.29 10.35
CA TRP A 221 -10.68 14.98 11.60
C TRP A 221 -9.58 14.28 12.39
N VAL A 222 -8.78 15.05 13.13
CA VAL A 222 -7.76 14.54 14.05
C VAL A 222 -8.44 13.96 15.29
N ILE A 223 -8.40 12.64 15.44
CA ILE A 223 -8.94 11.93 16.61
C ILE A 223 -8.00 12.09 17.83
N ARG A 224 -6.69 12.09 17.59
CA ARG A 224 -5.68 12.23 18.64
C ARG A 224 -4.51 13.06 18.14
N PRO A 225 -4.24 14.24 18.72
CA PRO A 225 -3.12 15.06 18.30
C PRO A 225 -1.79 14.39 18.66
N VAL A 226 -0.76 14.68 17.87
CA VAL A 226 0.61 14.27 18.14
C VAL A 226 1.10 15.00 19.39
N ARG A 227 1.47 14.22 20.41
CA ARG A 227 2.06 14.70 21.67
C ARG A 227 3.44 14.06 21.83
N GLY A 228 4.50 14.84 21.64
CA GLY A 228 5.89 14.39 21.82
C GLY A 228 6.69 14.23 20.53
N ILE A 229 7.91 13.72 20.66
CA ILE A 229 8.88 13.53 19.57
C ILE A 229 9.24 12.05 19.52
N GLY A 230 8.99 11.38 18.40
CA GLY A 230 9.50 10.04 18.11
C GLY A 230 10.80 10.13 17.31
N ARG A 231 11.76 9.24 17.58
CA ARG A 231 12.95 9.04 16.74
C ARG A 231 12.81 7.69 16.05
N PHE A 232 13.06 7.65 14.75
CA PHE A 232 13.17 6.43 13.97
C PHE A 232 14.56 6.41 13.35
N ALA A 233 15.32 5.34 13.59
CA ALA A 233 16.52 5.06 12.81
C ALA A 233 16.04 4.61 11.42
N GLY A 234 16.00 5.54 10.48
CA GLY A 234 15.59 5.31 9.10
C GLY A 234 16.53 4.37 8.37
#